data_AF-F3AUX2-F1
#
_entry.id   AF-F3AUX2-F1
#
_cell.length_a   1.000
_cell.length_b   1.000
_cell.length_c   1.000
_cell.angle_alpha   90.00
_cell.angle_beta   90.00
_cell.angle_gamma   90.00
#
_symmetry.space_group_name_H-M   'P 1'
#
loop_
_entity.id
_entity.type
_entity.pdbx_description
1 polymer ?
#
loop_
_entity_poly.entity_id
_entity_poly.type
_entity_poly.pdbx_seq_one_letter_code
_entity_poly.pdbx_strand_id
1 'polypeptide(L)' 'MKGYNTEKGYMGYVEGTWMLFSCEADYYEFIE' A
#
# COMPACT_ATOMS: atom_id res chain seq x y z
N MET A 1 -4.88 -1.34 9.09
CA MET A 1 -3.90 -1.13 8.01
C MET A 1 -3.94 0.34 7.61
N LYS A 2 -2.80 0.94 7.25
CA LYS A 2 -2.72 2.37 6.91
C LYS A 2 -2.28 2.49 5.45
N GLY A 3 -3.08 3.14 4.64
CA GLY A 3 -2.74 3.43 3.26
C GLY A 3 -3.75 4.36 2.60
N TYR A 4 -3.41 4.87 1.43
CA TYR A 4 -4.27 5.76 0.66
C TYR A 4 -4.00 5.67 -0.84
N ASN A 5 -5.02 5.97 -1.64
CA ASN A 5 -4.90 6.02 -3.09
C ASN A 5 -4.16 7.29 -3.54
N THR A 6 -3.32 7.13 -4.55
CA THR A 6 -2.58 8.18 -5.24
C THR A 6 -2.86 8.07 -6.74
N GLU A 7 -2.51 9.10 -7.52
CA GLU A 7 -2.62 9.03 -8.99
C GLU A 7 -1.80 7.90 -9.62
N LYS A 8 -0.83 7.33 -8.90
CA LYS A 8 0.10 6.31 -9.39
C LYS A 8 -0.16 4.90 -8.84
N GLY A 9 -1.13 4.73 -7.95
CA GLY A 9 -1.39 3.46 -7.25
C GLY A 9 -1.74 3.66 -5.78
N TYR A 10 -1.53 2.65 -4.94
CA TYR A 10 -1.86 2.68 -3.52
C TYR A 10 -0.62 2.80 -2.65
N MET A 11 -0.54 3.85 -1.83
CA MET A 11 0.55 4.04 -0.89
C MET A 11 0.22 3.31 0.42
N GLY A 12 0.87 2.17 0.66
CA GLY A 12 0.71 1.35 1.87
C GLY A 12 1.79 1.64 2.92
N TYR A 13 1.43 1.53 4.20
CA TYR A 13 2.38 1.64 5.31
C TYR A 13 2.75 0.25 5.82
N VAL A 14 4.03 -0.08 5.74
CA VAL A 14 4.61 -1.38 6.09
C VAL A 14 5.82 -1.15 6.99
N GLU A 15 5.83 -1.76 8.18
CA GLU A 15 6.98 -1.75 9.11
C GLU A 15 7.63 -0.38 9.37
N GLY A 16 6.83 0.69 9.45
CA GLY A 16 7.37 2.03 9.70
C GLY A 16 7.71 2.84 8.45
N THR A 17 7.53 2.27 7.25
CA THR A 17 7.90 2.89 5.96
C THR A 17 6.71 2.93 5.01
N TRP A 18 6.68 3.92 4.13
CA TRP A 18 5.70 4.02 3.04
C TRP A 18 6.21 3.31 1.79
N MET A 19 5.39 2.42 1.24
CA MET A 19 5.67 1.64 0.03
C MET A 19 4.54 1.83 -0.97
N LEU A 20 4.89 2.04 -2.25
CA LEU A 20 3.92 2.20 -3.33
C LEU A 20 3.59 0.84 -3.95
N PHE A 21 2.30 0.52 -3.99
CA PHE A 21 1.72 -0.65 -4.62
C PHE A 21 0.93 -0.25 -5.86
N SER A 22 0.72 -1.18 -6.80
CA SER A 22 -0.06 -0.89 -8.01
C SER A 22 -1.53 -0.64 -7.66
N CYS A 23 -2.06 -1.38 -6.69
CA CYS A 23 -3.40 -1.17 -6.15
C CYS A 23 -3.51 -1.56 -4.67
N GLU A 24 -4.66 -1.28 -4.07
CA GLU A 24 -4.94 -1.60 -2.67
C GLU A 24 -4.95 -3.12 -2.41
N ALA A 25 -5.37 -3.93 -3.38
CA ALA A 25 -5.37 -5.38 -3.26
C ALA A 25 -3.94 -5.94 -3.13
N ASP A 26 -3.00 -5.45 -3.94
CA ASP A 26 -1.58 -5.83 -3.84
C ASP A 26 -1.00 -5.51 -2.45
N TYR A 27 -1.43 -4.39 -1.85
CA TYR A 27 -1.04 -4.06 -0.48
C TYR A 27 -1.60 -5.06 0.53
N TYR A 28 -2.87 -5.46 0.41
CA TYR A 28 -3.48 -6.47 1.27
C TYR A 28 -2.84 -7.85 1.11
N GLU A 29 -2.54 -8.28 -0.11
CA GLU A 29 -1.84 -9.54 -0.37
C GLU A 29 -0.40 -9.54 0.18
N PHE A 30 0.25 -8.37 0.21
CA PHE A 30 1.63 -8.26 0.72
C PHE A 30 1.72 -8.34 2.26
N ILE A 31 0.70 -7.86 2.97
CA ILE A 31 0.66 -7.80 4.44
C ILE A 31 -0.06 -8.99 5.10
N GLU A 32 -0.69 -9.85 4.31
CA GLU A 32 -1.21 -11.16 4.73
C GLU A 32 -0.05 -12.14 4.98
#